data_AF-A0AA46NRI8-F1
#
_entry.id   AF-A0AA46NRI8-F1
#
_cell.length_a   1.000
_cell.length_b   1.000
_cell.length_c   1.000
_cell.angle_alpha   90.00
_cell.angle_beta   90.00
_cell.angle_gamma   90.00
#
_symmetry.space_group_name_H-M   'P 1'
#
loop_
_entity.id
_entity.type
_entity.pdbx_description
1 polymer ?
#
loop_
_entity_poly.entity_id
_entity_poly.type
_entity_poly.pdbx_seq_one_letter_code
_entity_poly.pdbx_strand_id
1 'polypeptide(L)'
;MSNQEVDIWMPVYIGDMLAKTTRMTTEQIGASFLVLMDYWRNGAIPNDNNIIASITRLSLSKAKALKDVLIRANLLNVYDEEIRSEYLDNLKIQAESNKTAKAERAKKAAEARWNKSQDNVNTEHNSSNTNASNKHDLSNANAYPQAMHKQCLDDAKSMLEECPSSSPSSINNISITHEQNLHDENSKGDDRFLFDLDTVNTRIKLRGLKEITQEDLSRLQQDLQDEYGHRNQMVKNQVLGKLVQWVERRQQTPLTPPEKPNVKTKQSTTRSTGLNVNDAWKDQPMNDQPFYGTVELPEGME
;
A
#
# COMPACT_ATOMS: atom_id res chain seq x y z
N MET A 1 14.33 11.94 -20.16
CA MET A 1 14.21 11.43 -18.78
C MET A 1 13.47 12.49 -17.98
N SER A 2 12.28 12.20 -17.48
CA SER A 2 11.56 13.16 -16.63
C SER A 2 12.36 13.36 -15.33
N ASN A 3 12.85 14.58 -15.11
CA ASN A 3 13.43 14.99 -13.84
C ASN A 3 12.30 15.09 -12.81
N GLN A 4 11.81 13.96 -12.29
CA GLN A 4 10.99 14.00 -11.07
C GLN A 4 11.89 14.40 -9.92
N GLU A 5 11.82 15.66 -9.50
CA GLU A 5 12.55 16.17 -8.34
C GLU A 5 12.26 15.34 -7.08
N VAL A 6 13.24 15.23 -6.19
CA VAL A 6 13.17 14.42 -4.96
C VAL A 6 12.11 14.97 -3.97
N ASP A 7 11.64 16.17 -4.25
CA ASP A 7 10.73 16.99 -3.46
C ASP A 7 9.32 16.40 -3.35
N ILE A 8 8.97 15.41 -4.19
CA ILE A 8 7.67 14.72 -4.18
C ILE A 8 7.50 13.77 -2.97
N TRP A 9 8.60 13.23 -2.43
CA TRP A 9 8.55 12.26 -1.34
C TRP A 9 9.58 12.57 -0.25
N MET A 10 9.11 12.86 0.95
CA MET A 10 9.95 13.12 2.12
C MET A 10 10.09 11.85 2.99
N PRO A 11 11.31 11.32 3.20
CA PRO A 11 11.54 10.24 4.16
C PRO A 11 11.32 10.71 5.59
N VAL A 12 10.65 9.89 6.40
CA VAL A 12 10.46 10.15 7.84
C VAL A 12 10.91 8.94 8.64
N TYR A 13 12.01 9.10 9.39
CA TYR A 13 12.52 8.08 10.29
C TYR A 13 11.87 8.23 11.67
N ILE A 14 11.02 7.27 12.04
CA ILE A 14 10.20 7.37 13.25
C ILE A 14 11.06 7.43 14.53
N GLY A 15 12.15 6.66 14.59
CA GLY A 15 13.07 6.68 15.74
C GLY A 15 13.71 8.06 15.94
N ASP A 16 14.22 8.66 14.87
CA ASP A 16 14.85 9.98 14.89
C ASP A 16 13.85 11.07 15.25
N MET A 17 12.64 11.00 14.67
CA MET A 17 11.57 11.94 14.98
C MET A 17 11.16 11.83 16.44
N LEU A 18 10.93 10.63 16.97
CA LEU A 18 10.57 10.44 18.39
C LEU A 18 11.66 10.98 19.33
N ALA A 19 12.93 10.74 19.03
CA ALA A 19 14.05 11.25 19.83
C ALA A 19 14.08 12.80 19.83
N LYS A 20 13.82 13.42 18.69
CA LYS A 20 13.78 14.89 18.55
C LYS A 20 12.54 15.51 19.18
N THR A 21 11.40 14.81 19.17
CA THR A 21 10.11 15.36 19.63
C THR A 21 9.71 14.94 21.05
N THR A 22 10.56 14.20 21.79
CA THR A 22 10.18 13.59 23.09
C THR A 22 9.61 14.60 24.10
N ARG A 23 10.07 15.86 24.08
CA ARG A 23 9.62 16.92 25.01
C ARG A 23 8.65 17.92 24.39
N MET A 24 8.12 17.63 23.20
CA MET A 24 7.19 18.51 22.49
C MET A 24 5.74 18.14 22.80
N THR A 25 4.86 19.13 22.82
CA THR A 25 3.41 18.89 22.88
C THR A 25 2.88 18.38 21.54
N THR A 26 1.72 17.75 21.51
CA THR A 26 1.09 17.28 20.26
C THR A 26 0.92 18.39 19.22
N GLU A 27 0.55 19.61 19.65
CA GLU A 27 0.47 20.79 18.78
C GLU A 27 1.83 21.14 18.19
N GLN A 28 2.89 21.14 19.02
CA GLN A 28 4.25 21.42 18.56
C GLN A 28 4.76 20.36 17.59
N ILE A 29 4.44 19.08 17.82
CA ILE A 29 4.80 17.98 16.92
C ILE A 29 4.15 18.19 15.56
N GLY A 30 2.84 18.40 15.51
CA GLY A 30 2.11 18.66 14.26
C GLY A 30 2.64 19.89 13.53
N ALA A 31 2.87 20.99 14.25
CA ALA A 31 3.42 22.21 13.68
C ALA A 31 4.86 22.04 13.17
N SER A 32 5.68 21.25 13.86
CA SER A 32 7.04 20.90 13.41
C SER A 32 6.99 20.19 12.06
N PHE A 33 6.09 19.22 11.89
CA PHE A 33 5.92 18.52 10.62
C PHE A 33 5.49 19.46 9.47
N LEU A 34 4.64 20.46 9.74
CA LEU A 34 4.29 21.47 8.73
C LEU A 34 5.52 22.26 8.26
N VAL A 35 6.40 22.67 9.17
CA VAL A 35 7.65 23.37 8.82
C VAL A 35 8.61 22.47 8.05
N LEU A 36 8.76 21.21 8.47
CA LEU A 36 9.64 20.25 7.78
C LEU A 36 9.16 19.94 6.36
N MET A 37 7.84 19.79 6.17
CA MET A 37 7.25 19.55 4.86
C MET A 37 7.39 20.76 3.93
N ASP A 38 7.19 21.97 4.45
CA ASP A 38 7.38 23.20 3.69
C ASP A 38 8.85 23.36 3.26
N TYR A 39 9.78 23.12 4.19
CA TYR A 39 11.21 23.13 3.91
C TYR A 39 11.61 22.08 2.86
N TRP A 40 11.08 20.86 2.96
CA TRP A 40 11.42 19.79 2.01
C TRP A 40 11.07 20.19 0.56
N ARG A 41 9.90 20.82 0.39
CA ARG A 41 9.35 21.20 -0.91
C ARG A 41 9.92 22.50 -1.45
N ASN A 42 10.16 23.49 -0.59
CA ASN A 42 10.51 24.85 -1.03
C ASN A 42 11.96 25.22 -0.73
N GLY A 43 12.65 24.48 0.14
CA GLY A 43 14.01 24.77 0.61
C GLY A 43 14.05 25.73 1.79
N ALA A 44 15.10 26.57 1.82
CA ALA A 44 15.36 27.50 2.92
C ALA A 44 14.18 28.43 3.20
N ILE A 45 13.84 28.59 4.49
CA ILE A 45 12.73 29.43 4.93
C ILE A 45 13.31 30.78 5.35
N PRO A 46 12.75 31.93 4.92
CA PRO A 46 13.28 33.21 5.39
C PRO A 46 13.15 33.36 6.91
N ASN A 47 14.10 34.07 7.53
CA ASN A 47 14.19 34.24 8.98
C ASN A 47 13.12 35.18 9.57
N ASP A 48 11.85 34.95 9.26
CA ASP A 48 10.69 35.71 9.73
C ASP A 48 9.68 34.81 10.46
N ASN A 49 9.33 35.20 11.68
CA ASN A 49 8.35 34.49 12.49
C ASN A 49 6.93 34.53 11.89
N ASN A 50 6.61 35.55 11.08
CA ASN A 50 5.32 35.61 10.38
C ASN A 50 5.19 34.49 9.36
N ILE A 51 6.27 34.14 8.66
CA ILE A 51 6.26 33.03 7.69
C ILE A 51 6.06 31.71 8.41
N ILE A 52 6.75 31.48 9.52
CA ILE A 52 6.55 30.28 10.34
C ILE A 52 5.10 30.21 10.87
N ALA A 53 4.54 31.35 11.29
CA ALA A 53 3.15 31.42 11.71
C ALA A 53 2.19 31.06 10.57
N SER A 54 2.44 31.54 9.34
CA SER A 54 1.65 31.20 8.16
C SER A 54 1.74 29.72 7.78
N ILE A 55 2.93 29.13 7.79
CA ILE A 55 3.15 27.71 7.51
C ILE A 55 2.42 26.83 8.53
N THR A 56 2.56 27.16 9.81
CA THR A 56 2.04 26.34 10.92
C THR A 56 0.59 26.65 11.28
N ARG A 57 0.06 27.76 10.79
CA ARG A 57 -1.29 28.29 11.11
C ARG A 57 -1.47 28.59 12.59
N LEU A 58 -0.37 28.93 13.27
CA LEU A 58 -0.34 29.31 14.68
C LEU A 58 -0.30 30.82 14.84
N SER A 59 -0.61 31.31 16.05
CA SER A 59 -0.38 32.72 16.38
C SER A 59 1.12 33.04 16.40
N LEU A 60 1.49 34.31 16.18
CA LEU A 60 2.89 34.74 16.12
C LEU A 60 3.68 34.37 17.40
N SER A 61 3.05 34.47 18.56
CA SER A 61 3.65 34.08 19.85
C SER A 61 3.98 32.58 19.89
N LYS A 62 3.03 31.73 19.46
CA LYS A 62 3.24 30.28 19.38
C LYS A 62 4.28 29.90 18.31
N ALA A 63 4.27 30.58 17.17
CA ALA A 63 5.24 30.35 16.09
C ALA A 63 6.68 30.66 16.55
N LYS A 64 6.87 31.76 17.29
CA LYS A 64 8.16 32.09 17.90
C LYS A 64 8.61 31.02 18.89
N ALA A 65 7.73 30.60 19.80
CA ALA A 65 8.04 29.53 20.75
C ALA A 65 8.35 28.20 20.06
N LEU A 66 7.64 27.86 18.99
CA LEU A 66 7.90 26.67 18.18
C LEU A 66 9.27 26.74 17.50
N LYS A 67 9.64 27.89 16.92
CA LYS A 67 10.96 28.09 16.32
C LYS A 67 12.07 27.79 17.33
N ASP A 68 11.97 28.30 18.54
CA ASP A 68 12.94 28.03 19.62
C ASP A 68 12.98 26.54 20.01
N VAL A 69 11.84 25.84 19.97
CA VAL A 69 11.76 24.40 20.20
C VAL A 69 12.44 23.61 19.07
N LEU A 70 12.23 24.00 17.81
CA LEU A 70 12.83 23.35 16.64
C LEU A 70 14.36 23.52 16.58
N ILE A 71 14.85 24.71 16.96
CA ILE A 71 16.30 24.95 17.09
C ILE A 71 16.89 24.06 18.18
N ARG A 72 16.27 24.00 19.36
CA ARG A 72 16.74 23.13 20.46
C ARG A 72 16.71 21.64 20.12
N ALA A 73 15.77 21.21 19.27
CA ALA A 73 15.69 19.83 18.79
C ALA A 73 16.67 19.51 17.65
N ASN A 74 17.52 20.48 17.26
CA ASN A 74 18.46 20.37 16.16
C ASN A 74 17.76 19.95 14.85
N LEU A 75 16.56 20.51 14.63
CA LEU A 75 15.77 20.35 13.40
C LEU A 75 15.94 21.55 12.48
N LEU A 76 16.19 22.73 13.03
CA LEU A 76 16.42 23.97 12.29
C LEU A 76 17.65 24.70 12.82
N ASN A 77 18.34 25.38 11.92
CA ASN A 77 19.51 26.21 12.14
C ASN A 77 19.16 27.61 11.61
N VAL A 78 19.36 28.64 12.43
CA VAL A 78 19.10 30.03 12.04
C VAL A 78 20.39 30.66 11.56
N TYR A 79 20.37 31.18 10.34
CA TYR A 79 21.35 32.07 9.77
C TYR A 79 20.73 33.47 9.66
N ASP A 80 21.54 34.50 9.41
CA ASP A 80 21.09 35.90 9.49
C ASP A 80 19.80 36.16 8.67
N GLU A 81 19.73 35.63 7.45
CA GLU A 81 18.61 35.86 6.53
C GLU A 81 17.67 34.65 6.38
N GLU A 82 18.13 33.45 6.70
CA GLU A 82 17.45 32.19 6.38
C GLU A 82 17.52 31.16 7.50
N ILE A 83 16.51 30.30 7.54
CA ILE A 83 16.43 29.14 8.41
C ILE A 83 16.65 27.90 7.53
N ARG A 84 17.67 27.11 7.88
CA ARG A 84 18.03 25.88 7.19
C ARG A 84 17.89 24.67 8.08
N SER A 85 17.90 23.47 7.49
CA SER A 85 17.85 22.22 8.23
C SER A 85 18.92 21.27 7.71
N GLU A 86 20.04 21.17 8.42
CA GLU A 86 21.11 20.22 8.07
C GLU A 86 20.57 18.78 8.04
N TYR A 87 19.62 18.46 8.92
CA TYR A 87 18.94 17.17 8.94
C TYR A 87 18.20 16.88 7.63
N LEU A 88 17.36 17.81 7.16
CA LEU A 88 16.61 17.62 5.92
C LEU A 88 17.50 17.70 4.69
N ASP A 89 18.52 18.56 4.69
CA ASP A 89 19.48 18.66 3.58
C ASP A 89 20.23 17.34 3.37
N ASN A 90 20.70 16.72 4.46
CA ASN A 90 21.33 15.39 4.42
C ASN A 90 20.38 14.31 3.89
N LEU A 91 19.11 14.34 4.31
CA LEU A 91 18.09 13.43 3.81
C LEU A 91 17.81 13.63 2.32
N LYS A 92 17.81 14.88 1.84
CA LYS A 92 17.60 15.22 0.44
C LYS A 92 18.75 14.70 -0.42
N ILE A 93 19.99 14.93 0.01
CA ILE A 93 21.20 14.35 -0.63
C ILE A 93 21.12 12.81 -0.68
N GLN A 94 20.71 12.17 0.42
CA GLN A 94 20.57 10.71 0.46
C GLN A 94 19.49 10.21 -0.51
N ALA A 95 18.35 10.92 -0.58
CA ALA A 95 17.26 10.56 -1.47
C ALA A 95 17.64 10.75 -2.96
N GLU A 96 18.39 11.80 -3.29
CA GLU A 96 18.98 12.01 -4.62
C GLU A 96 19.95 10.90 -5.00
N SER A 97 20.87 10.55 -4.10
CA SER A 97 21.82 9.44 -4.28
C SER A 97 21.10 8.10 -4.49
N ASN A 98 20.06 7.83 -3.69
CA ASN A 98 19.25 6.62 -3.85
C ASN A 98 18.50 6.59 -5.19
N LYS A 99 18.01 7.73 -5.66
CA LYS A 99 17.33 7.85 -6.95
C LYS A 99 18.29 7.57 -8.10
N THR A 100 19.46 8.20 -8.12
CA THR A 100 20.47 7.98 -9.17
C THR A 100 20.95 6.53 -9.16
N ALA A 101 21.25 5.97 -7.99
CA ALA A 101 21.69 4.60 -7.86
C ALA A 101 20.61 3.58 -8.27
N LYS A 102 19.31 3.88 -8.08
CA LYS A 102 18.21 3.05 -8.61
C LYS A 102 18.11 3.16 -10.13
N ALA A 103 18.22 4.37 -10.67
CA ALA A 103 18.18 4.60 -12.11
C ALA A 103 19.33 3.89 -12.83
N GLU A 104 20.57 3.97 -12.32
CA GLU A 104 21.73 3.30 -12.89
C GLU A 104 21.60 1.77 -12.84
N ARG A 105 21.10 1.21 -11.73
CA ARG A 105 20.82 -0.23 -11.64
C ARG A 105 19.75 -0.67 -12.66
N ALA A 106 18.70 0.13 -12.84
CA ALA A 106 17.65 -0.15 -13.81
C ALA A 106 18.19 -0.08 -15.26
N LYS A 107 19.03 0.92 -15.57
CA LYS A 107 19.70 1.07 -16.86
C LYS A 107 20.60 -0.12 -17.17
N LYS A 108 21.48 -0.50 -16.23
CA LYS A 108 22.37 -1.67 -16.38
C LYS A 108 21.59 -2.96 -16.56
N ALA A 109 20.49 -3.15 -15.83
CA ALA A 109 19.63 -4.32 -15.97
C ALA A 109 18.91 -4.35 -17.32
N ALA A 110 18.47 -3.20 -17.83
CA ALA A 110 17.89 -3.09 -19.15
C ALA A 110 18.94 -3.42 -20.23
N GLU A 111 20.10 -2.78 -20.22
CA GLU A 111 21.18 -3.03 -21.17
C GLU A 111 21.57 -4.51 -21.22
N ALA A 112 21.68 -5.19 -20.07
CA ALA A 112 21.95 -6.63 -20.01
C ALA A 112 20.85 -7.48 -20.68
N ARG A 113 19.58 -7.07 -20.58
CA ARG A 113 18.46 -7.76 -21.24
C ARG A 113 18.47 -7.53 -22.75
N TRP A 114 18.69 -6.29 -23.19
CA TRP A 114 18.64 -5.92 -24.61
C TRP A 114 19.87 -6.43 -25.40
N ASN A 115 21.06 -6.42 -24.79
CA ASN A 115 22.28 -6.90 -25.45
C ASN A 115 22.25 -8.43 -25.65
N LYS A 116 21.61 -9.18 -24.76
CA LYS A 116 21.47 -10.64 -24.89
C LYS A 116 20.58 -11.06 -26.07
N SER A 117 19.70 -10.18 -26.55
CA SER A 117 18.89 -10.39 -27.75
C SER A 117 19.64 -10.11 -29.05
N GLN A 118 20.72 -9.33 -29.02
CA GLN A 118 21.55 -9.03 -30.21
C GLN A 118 22.60 -10.13 -30.47
N ASP A 119 23.18 -10.73 -29.43
CA ASP A 119 24.17 -11.81 -29.59
C ASP A 119 23.55 -13.12 -30.11
N ASN A 120 22.23 -13.29 -30.00
CA ASN A 120 21.54 -14.51 -30.44
C ASN A 120 21.08 -14.47 -31.92
N VAL A 121 21.45 -13.43 -32.69
CA VAL A 121 21.15 -13.35 -34.14
C VAL A 121 22.26 -13.99 -35.00
N ASN A 122 23.46 -14.24 -34.46
CA ASN A 122 24.60 -14.77 -35.23
C ASN A 122 25.03 -16.21 -34.87
N THR A 123 24.21 -16.98 -34.16
CA THR A 123 24.53 -18.38 -33.85
C THR A 123 23.44 -19.33 -34.36
N GLU A 124 23.51 -19.68 -35.64
CA GLU A 124 22.87 -20.88 -36.18
C GLU A 124 23.89 -22.02 -36.28
N HIS A 125 23.72 -23.08 -35.48
CA HIS A 125 23.49 -24.47 -35.94
C HIS A 125 23.46 -25.45 -34.74
N ASN A 126 22.28 -25.98 -34.37
CA ASN A 126 21.83 -27.35 -34.72
C ASN A 126 20.64 -27.83 -33.86
N SER A 127 19.56 -28.20 -34.58
CA SER A 127 18.53 -29.21 -34.27
C SER A 127 17.51 -28.95 -33.14
N SER A 128 16.18 -29.10 -33.27
CA SER A 128 15.26 -29.38 -34.39
C SER A 128 13.81 -29.08 -33.93
N ASN A 129 13.07 -28.34 -34.76
CA ASN A 129 11.65 -28.50 -35.11
C ASN A 129 10.50 -28.28 -34.09
N THR A 130 9.82 -27.13 -34.19
CA THR A 130 8.34 -27.05 -34.30
C THR A 130 7.93 -25.82 -35.14
N ASN A 131 7.00 -26.05 -36.07
CA ASN A 131 6.50 -25.11 -37.08
C ASN A 131 5.73 -23.92 -36.49
N ALA A 132 6.06 -22.71 -36.92
CA ALA A 132 5.10 -21.62 -37.11
C ALA A 132 5.57 -20.68 -38.22
N SER A 133 5.00 -20.85 -39.42
CA SER A 133 5.24 -19.98 -40.57
C SER A 133 4.54 -18.63 -40.37
N ASN A 134 5.30 -17.56 -40.23
CA ASN A 134 4.83 -16.20 -40.55
C ASN A 134 5.86 -15.55 -41.47
N LYS A 135 5.60 -15.61 -42.79
CA LYS A 135 6.29 -14.75 -43.75
C LYS A 135 5.83 -13.32 -43.51
N HIS A 136 6.74 -12.43 -43.13
CA HIS A 136 6.56 -11.01 -43.35
C HIS A 136 7.71 -10.52 -44.24
N ASP A 137 7.34 -10.15 -45.47
CA ASP A 137 8.22 -9.56 -46.46
C ASP A 137 8.79 -8.22 -45.97
N LEU A 138 10.11 -8.09 -46.03
CA LEU A 138 10.84 -6.85 -45.82
C LEU A 138 10.72 -5.95 -47.07
N SER A 139 9.60 -5.25 -47.20
CA SER A 139 9.47 -4.15 -48.17
C SER A 139 8.33 -3.22 -47.75
N ASN A 140 8.66 -2.21 -46.92
CA ASN A 140 8.16 -0.83 -46.96
C ASN A 140 8.34 -0.14 -45.60
N ALA A 141 9.59 0.13 -45.22
CA ALA A 141 9.91 0.86 -43.97
C ALA A 141 9.70 2.39 -44.07
N ASN A 142 9.23 2.90 -45.22
CA ASN A 142 9.16 4.36 -45.47
C ASN A 142 7.73 4.92 -45.65
N ALA A 143 6.66 4.14 -45.50
CA ALA A 143 5.29 4.65 -45.66
C ALA A 143 4.59 5.08 -44.34
N TYR A 144 5.13 4.72 -43.18
CA TYR A 144 4.47 4.99 -41.89
C TYR A 144 4.61 6.43 -41.32
N PRO A 145 5.67 7.21 -41.59
CA PRO A 145 5.74 8.57 -41.03
C PRO A 145 4.82 9.57 -41.76
N GLN A 146 4.44 9.29 -43.01
CA GLN A 146 3.66 10.23 -43.82
C GLN A 146 2.13 10.09 -43.66
N ALA A 147 1.66 8.95 -43.13
CA ALA A 147 0.25 8.74 -42.79
C ALA A 147 -0.12 9.30 -41.40
N MET A 148 0.81 9.30 -40.43
CA MET A 148 0.57 9.80 -39.07
C MET A 148 0.45 11.34 -39.00
N HIS A 149 1.03 12.07 -39.95
CA HIS A 149 0.97 13.54 -39.92
C HIS A 149 -0.38 14.08 -40.44
N LYS A 150 -1.15 13.29 -41.20
CA LYS A 150 -2.42 13.74 -41.79
C LYS A 150 -3.63 13.44 -40.90
N GLN A 151 -3.53 12.47 -40.00
CA GLN A 151 -4.62 12.08 -39.10
C GLN A 151 -4.60 12.82 -37.76
N CYS A 152 -3.48 13.47 -37.42
CA CYS A 152 -3.31 14.21 -36.16
C CYS A 152 -3.93 15.62 -36.16
N LEU A 153 -4.42 16.12 -37.30
CA LEU A 153 -5.07 17.44 -37.40
C LEU A 153 -6.60 17.38 -37.25
N ASP A 154 -7.23 16.24 -37.55
CA ASP A 154 -8.70 16.13 -37.52
C ASP A 154 -9.23 15.74 -36.13
N ASP A 155 -8.47 14.97 -35.34
CA ASP A 155 -8.88 14.55 -33.98
C ASP A 155 -8.68 15.63 -32.91
N ALA A 156 -7.85 16.65 -33.17
CA ALA A 156 -7.65 17.78 -32.25
C ALA A 156 -8.86 18.73 -32.21
N LYS A 157 -9.79 18.63 -33.16
CA LYS A 157 -10.93 19.55 -33.30
C LYS A 157 -12.23 19.04 -32.66
N SER A 158 -12.28 17.79 -32.19
CA SER A 158 -13.49 17.17 -31.62
C SER A 158 -13.50 17.07 -30.08
N MET A 159 -12.43 17.45 -29.39
CA MET A 159 -12.28 17.26 -27.93
C MET A 159 -12.54 18.52 -27.07
N LEU A 160 -13.29 19.51 -27.57
CA LEU A 160 -13.51 20.78 -26.86
C LEU A 160 -14.94 21.02 -26.36
N GLU A 161 -15.74 19.98 -26.14
CA GLU A 161 -17.09 20.14 -25.55
C GLU A 161 -17.35 19.13 -24.41
N GLU A 162 -17.48 19.71 -23.21
CA GLU A 162 -18.17 19.29 -21.99
C GLU A 162 -17.79 18.01 -21.22
N CYS A 163 -17.25 18.25 -20.01
CA CYS A 163 -17.31 17.34 -18.88
C CYS A 163 -18.71 17.32 -18.23
N PRO A 164 -19.03 16.25 -17.48
CA PRO A 164 -19.42 16.51 -16.09
C PRO A 164 -18.61 15.68 -15.09
N SER A 165 -18.32 16.34 -13.98
CA SER A 165 -17.58 15.87 -12.81
C SER A 165 -18.27 14.73 -12.08
N SER A 166 -17.48 13.81 -11.50
CA SER A 166 -17.41 13.64 -10.04
C SER A 166 -16.41 12.57 -9.64
N SER A 167 -15.79 12.84 -8.50
CA SER A 167 -15.34 11.86 -7.49
C SER A 167 -13.85 11.48 -7.42
N PRO A 168 -13.40 11.19 -6.18
CA PRO A 168 -12.02 11.31 -5.73
C PRO A 168 -11.30 9.95 -5.76
N SER A 169 -9.97 9.96 -5.74
CA SER A 169 -9.18 9.30 -4.69
C SER A 169 -7.69 9.19 -5.04
N SER A 170 -6.91 9.39 -3.99
CA SER A 170 -5.70 8.68 -3.59
C SER A 170 -5.10 7.69 -4.58
N ILE A 171 -3.90 8.04 -5.07
CA ILE A 171 -3.00 7.10 -5.73
C ILE A 171 -2.03 6.56 -4.69
N ASN A 172 -2.13 5.27 -4.38
CA ASN A 172 -0.98 4.45 -4.02
C ASN A 172 -0.92 3.31 -5.02
N ASN A 173 0.11 3.37 -5.87
CA ASN A 173 0.31 2.51 -7.01
C ASN A 173 1.41 1.50 -6.69
N ILE A 174 1.14 0.20 -6.85
CA ILE A 174 2.16 -0.77 -7.28
C ILE A 174 1.51 -1.66 -8.32
N SER A 175 1.92 -1.42 -9.57
CA SER A 175 1.56 -2.18 -10.77
C SER A 175 2.19 -3.57 -10.75
N ILE A 176 1.38 -4.58 -11.09
CA ILE A 176 1.84 -5.88 -11.60
C ILE A 176 1.01 -6.16 -12.87
N THR A 177 1.75 -6.25 -13.98
CA THR A 177 1.47 -6.85 -15.29
C THR A 177 0.14 -6.60 -16.00
N HIS A 178 0.31 -6.08 -17.22
CA HIS A 178 -0.64 -6.01 -18.33
C HIS A 178 -1.22 -7.39 -18.67
N GLU A 179 -2.51 -7.58 -18.39
CA GLU A 179 -3.37 -8.42 -19.22
C GLU A 179 -4.58 -7.59 -19.65
N GLN A 180 -4.88 -7.68 -20.94
CA GLN A 180 -5.86 -6.87 -21.63
C GLN A 180 -7.26 -7.36 -21.25
N ASN A 181 -8.10 -6.45 -20.75
CA ASN A 181 -9.53 -6.67 -20.60
C ASN A 181 -10.17 -6.71 -22.00
N LEU A 182 -10.40 -7.91 -22.52
CA LEU A 182 -11.42 -8.17 -23.51
C LEU A 182 -12.60 -8.77 -22.76
N HIS A 183 -13.69 -8.00 -22.66
CA HIS A 183 -14.97 -8.50 -22.18
C HIS A 183 -15.51 -9.48 -23.22
N ASP A 184 -15.47 -10.77 -22.89
CA ASP A 184 -16.26 -11.80 -23.55
C ASP A 184 -17.28 -12.36 -22.55
N GLU A 185 -18.53 -11.98 -22.77
CA GLU A 185 -19.72 -12.41 -22.03
C GLU A 185 -20.04 -13.87 -22.40
N ASN A 186 -19.39 -14.85 -21.75
CA ASN A 186 -19.96 -16.17 -21.45
C ASN A 186 -18.94 -17.12 -20.78
N SER A 187 -18.92 -17.16 -19.44
CA SER A 187 -18.91 -18.40 -18.65
C SER A 187 -18.85 -18.06 -17.15
N LYS A 188 -19.63 -18.77 -16.34
CA LYS A 188 -19.83 -18.57 -14.90
C LYS A 188 -18.53 -18.80 -14.10
N GLY A 189 -17.89 -17.73 -13.63
CA GLY A 189 -16.82 -17.82 -12.64
C GLY A 189 -16.36 -16.44 -12.19
N ASP A 190 -16.14 -16.25 -10.90
CA ASP A 190 -15.59 -15.00 -10.38
C ASP A 190 -14.05 -15.07 -10.45
N ASP A 191 -13.47 -14.48 -11.49
CA ASP A 191 -12.03 -14.52 -11.81
C ASP A 191 -11.11 -13.98 -10.70
N ARG A 192 -11.70 -13.34 -9.68
CA ARG A 192 -11.00 -12.86 -8.48
C ARG A 192 -10.48 -14.00 -7.60
N PHE A 193 -11.08 -15.18 -7.68
CA PHE A 193 -10.71 -16.36 -6.89
C PHE A 193 -9.82 -17.35 -7.64
N LEU A 194 -9.61 -17.12 -8.95
CA LEU A 194 -8.81 -17.98 -9.79
C LEU A 194 -7.33 -17.58 -9.77
N PHE A 195 -6.48 -18.46 -9.28
CA PHE A 195 -5.03 -18.31 -9.21
C PHE A 195 -4.31 -19.51 -9.82
N ASP A 196 -3.18 -19.24 -10.46
CA ASP A 196 -2.28 -20.27 -10.94
C ASP A 196 -1.40 -20.82 -9.80
N LEU A 197 -1.03 -22.11 -9.90
CA LEU A 197 -0.25 -22.83 -8.89
C LEU A 197 1.14 -22.25 -8.70
N ASP A 198 1.80 -21.82 -9.79
CA ASP A 198 3.15 -21.25 -9.71
C ASP A 198 3.13 -19.90 -8.97
N THR A 199 2.12 -19.08 -9.26
CA THR A 199 1.92 -17.79 -8.58
C THR A 199 1.71 -17.96 -7.08
N VAL A 200 0.91 -18.95 -6.69
CA VAL A 200 0.59 -19.23 -5.28
C VAL A 200 1.80 -19.85 -4.56
N ASN A 201 2.45 -20.86 -5.16
CA ASN A 201 3.61 -21.51 -4.56
C ASN A 201 4.81 -20.56 -4.45
N THR A 202 5.01 -19.64 -5.39
CA THR A 202 6.02 -18.58 -5.28
C THR A 202 5.78 -17.70 -4.05
N ARG A 203 4.53 -17.28 -3.79
CA ARG A 203 4.17 -16.48 -2.61
C ARG A 203 4.29 -17.25 -1.29
N ILE A 204 3.97 -18.53 -1.29
CA ILE A 204 4.09 -19.44 -0.14
C ILE A 204 5.57 -19.69 0.20
N LYS A 205 6.42 -19.95 -0.81
CA LYS A 205 7.89 -20.11 -0.66
C LYS A 205 8.54 -18.87 -0.04
N LEU A 206 8.14 -17.67 -0.48
CA LEU A 206 8.63 -16.42 0.09
C LEU A 206 8.33 -16.26 1.59
N ARG A 207 7.35 -17.00 2.12
CA ARG A 207 7.02 -17.04 3.56
C ARG A 207 7.64 -18.24 4.30
N GLY A 208 8.49 -19.02 3.64
CA GLY A 208 9.10 -20.22 4.22
C GLY A 208 8.13 -21.38 4.45
N LEU A 209 6.97 -21.36 3.78
CA LEU A 209 5.94 -22.39 3.87
C LEU A 209 6.18 -23.49 2.82
N LYS A 210 5.67 -24.70 3.08
CA LYS A 210 5.75 -25.83 2.15
C LYS A 210 4.80 -25.60 0.96
N GLU A 211 5.26 -26.00 -0.23
CA GLU A 211 4.44 -25.95 -1.45
C GLU A 211 3.17 -26.77 -1.30
N ILE A 212 2.09 -26.29 -1.92
CA ILE A 212 0.80 -26.96 -1.96
C ILE A 212 0.60 -27.62 -3.33
N THR A 213 -0.24 -28.65 -3.36
CA THR A 213 -0.59 -29.35 -4.61
C THR A 213 -1.72 -28.63 -5.36
N GLN A 214 -1.91 -28.96 -6.65
CA GLN A 214 -3.04 -28.44 -7.43
C GLN A 214 -4.39 -28.78 -6.80
N GLU A 215 -4.52 -29.97 -6.21
CA GLU A 215 -5.75 -30.41 -5.54
C GLU A 215 -6.07 -29.56 -4.31
N ASP A 216 -5.05 -29.26 -3.51
CA ASP A 216 -5.17 -28.40 -2.33
C ASP A 216 -5.52 -26.96 -2.73
N LEU A 217 -4.92 -26.47 -3.82
CA LEU A 217 -5.21 -25.15 -4.36
C LEU A 217 -6.67 -25.04 -4.82
N SER A 218 -7.17 -25.99 -5.60
CA SER A 218 -8.55 -25.99 -6.07
C SER A 218 -9.56 -26.00 -4.91
N ARG A 219 -9.28 -26.77 -3.85
CA ARG A 219 -10.11 -26.79 -2.64
C ARG A 219 -10.08 -25.44 -1.91
N LEU A 220 -8.89 -24.84 -1.76
CA LEU A 220 -8.73 -23.52 -1.13
C LEU A 220 -9.43 -22.41 -1.91
N GLN A 221 -9.40 -22.46 -3.24
CA GLN A 221 -10.11 -21.49 -4.09
C GLN A 221 -11.62 -21.59 -3.91
N GLN A 222 -12.16 -22.81 -3.83
CA GLN A 222 -13.58 -23.04 -3.54
C GLN A 222 -13.96 -22.55 -2.13
N ASP A 223 -13.19 -22.93 -1.11
CA ASP A 223 -13.44 -22.50 0.28
C ASP A 223 -13.42 -20.95 0.40
N LEU A 224 -12.51 -20.28 -0.32
CA LEU A 224 -12.44 -18.82 -0.37
C LEU A 224 -13.64 -18.20 -1.09
N GLN A 225 -14.07 -18.80 -2.20
CA GLN A 225 -15.24 -18.34 -2.94
C GLN A 225 -16.52 -18.46 -2.10
N ASP A 226 -16.65 -19.52 -1.29
CA ASP A 226 -17.80 -19.69 -0.40
C ASP A 226 -17.77 -18.66 0.76
N GLU A 227 -16.60 -18.41 1.35
CA GLU A 227 -16.46 -17.49 2.49
C GLU A 227 -16.49 -16.00 2.10
N TYR A 228 -16.01 -15.65 0.89
CA TYR A 228 -15.87 -14.24 0.48
C TYR A 228 -16.64 -13.88 -0.79
N GLY A 229 -17.20 -14.83 -1.53
CA GLY A 229 -17.91 -14.58 -2.79
C GLY A 229 -19.20 -13.76 -2.64
N HIS A 230 -19.80 -13.76 -1.46
CA HIS A 230 -20.96 -12.93 -1.14
C HIS A 230 -20.61 -11.46 -0.84
N ARG A 231 -19.32 -11.13 -0.69
CA ARG A 231 -18.84 -9.76 -0.41
C ARG A 231 -18.08 -9.25 -1.62
N ASN A 232 -18.69 -8.37 -2.42
CA ASN A 232 -18.03 -7.70 -3.55
C ASN A 232 -16.94 -6.68 -3.15
N GLN A 233 -16.25 -6.90 -2.04
CA GLN A 233 -15.35 -5.93 -1.41
C GLN A 233 -13.87 -6.25 -1.57
N MET A 234 -13.52 -7.46 -2.02
CA MET A 234 -12.12 -7.87 -2.11
C MET A 234 -11.60 -7.93 -3.55
N VAL A 235 -10.42 -7.34 -3.76
CA VAL A 235 -9.68 -7.39 -5.04
C VAL A 235 -8.82 -8.66 -5.07
N LYS A 236 -8.54 -9.20 -6.27
CA LYS A 236 -7.78 -10.45 -6.50
C LYS A 236 -6.49 -10.58 -5.66
N ASN A 237 -5.69 -9.51 -5.52
CA ASN A 237 -4.47 -9.55 -4.69
C ASN A 237 -4.75 -9.66 -3.18
N GLN A 238 -5.89 -9.15 -2.70
CA GLN A 238 -6.32 -9.33 -1.31
C GLN A 238 -6.79 -10.76 -1.07
N VAL A 239 -7.50 -11.35 -2.04
CA VAL A 239 -7.90 -12.77 -2.00
C VAL A 239 -6.66 -13.68 -1.99
N LEU A 240 -5.65 -13.40 -2.83
CA LEU A 240 -4.36 -14.10 -2.79
C LEU A 240 -3.69 -14.02 -1.42
N GLY A 241 -3.74 -12.84 -0.77
CA GLY A 241 -3.23 -12.66 0.58
C GLY A 241 -3.94 -13.54 1.62
N LYS A 242 -5.28 -13.66 1.52
CA LYS A 242 -6.07 -14.55 2.39
C LYS A 242 -5.77 -16.02 2.13
N LEU A 243 -5.61 -16.40 0.87
CA LEU A 243 -5.23 -17.75 0.48
C LEU A 243 -3.90 -18.16 1.14
N VAL A 244 -2.86 -17.33 1.03
CA VAL A 244 -1.56 -17.60 1.65
C VAL A 244 -1.67 -17.67 3.17
N GLN A 245 -2.47 -16.80 3.79
CA GLN A 245 -2.71 -16.80 5.24
C GLN A 245 -3.42 -18.07 5.72
N TRP A 246 -4.31 -18.66 4.92
CA TRP A 246 -4.96 -19.93 5.24
C TRP A 246 -4.01 -21.12 5.12
N VAL A 247 -3.15 -21.12 4.11
CA VAL A 247 -2.09 -22.13 3.97
C VAL A 247 -1.14 -22.06 5.16
N GLU A 248 -0.72 -20.85 5.54
CA GLU A 248 0.11 -20.60 6.71
C GLU A 248 -0.52 -21.18 7.98
N ARG A 249 -1.80 -20.86 8.22
CA ARG A 249 -2.54 -21.39 9.37
C ARG A 249 -2.58 -22.92 9.37
N ARG A 250 -2.95 -23.54 8.24
CA ARG A 250 -3.05 -25.01 8.09
C ARG A 250 -1.71 -25.70 8.35
N GLN A 251 -0.59 -25.08 7.97
CA GLN A 251 0.75 -25.66 8.16
C GLN A 251 1.33 -25.40 9.57
N GLN A 252 0.91 -24.33 10.23
CA GLN A 252 1.39 -23.97 11.58
C GLN A 252 0.55 -24.59 12.71
N THR A 253 -0.69 -25.04 12.47
CA THR A 253 -1.48 -25.80 13.46
C THR A 253 -1.22 -27.31 13.38
N PRO A 254 -0.68 -27.96 14.43
CA PRO A 254 -0.68 -29.41 14.54
C PRO A 254 -2.11 -29.87 14.91
N LEU A 255 -2.84 -30.50 13.98
CA LEU A 255 -4.20 -30.99 14.24
C LEU A 255 -4.17 -32.42 14.82
N THR A 256 -4.75 -32.61 16.00
CA THR A 256 -5.43 -33.87 16.34
C THR A 256 -6.79 -33.92 15.63
N PRO A 257 -7.25 -35.09 15.13
CA PRO A 257 -8.50 -35.18 14.37
C PRO A 257 -9.73 -35.15 15.29
N PRO A 258 -10.91 -34.67 14.82
CA PRO A 258 -12.14 -34.75 15.58
C PRO A 258 -12.72 -36.17 15.49
N GLU A 259 -12.78 -36.89 16.62
CA GLU A 259 -13.57 -38.13 16.73
C GLU A 259 -15.08 -37.80 16.66
N LYS A 260 -15.81 -38.56 15.85
CA LYS A 260 -17.28 -38.50 15.78
C LYS A 260 -17.88 -39.12 17.05
N PRO A 261 -18.79 -38.45 17.76
CA PRO A 261 -19.38 -39.02 18.97
C PRO A 261 -20.44 -40.08 18.62
N ASN A 262 -20.18 -41.32 19.03
CA ASN A 262 -21.17 -42.39 19.05
C ASN A 262 -22.07 -42.23 20.29
N VAL A 263 -23.38 -42.22 20.06
CA VAL A 263 -24.43 -42.02 21.05
C VAL A 263 -24.59 -43.27 21.91
N LYS A 264 -24.39 -43.17 23.25
CA LYS A 264 -25.21 -43.82 24.28
C LYS A 264 -25.25 -43.01 25.60
N THR A 265 -26.33 -42.24 25.71
CA THR A 265 -27.23 -41.97 26.86
C THR A 265 -26.70 -42.04 28.31
N LYS A 266 -26.55 -40.82 28.87
CA LYS A 266 -26.96 -40.26 30.17
C LYS A 266 -26.54 -40.95 31.49
N GLN A 267 -25.73 -40.22 32.26
CA GLN A 267 -26.13 -39.66 33.56
C GLN A 267 -25.63 -38.22 33.70
N SER A 268 -26.46 -37.38 34.32
CA SER A 268 -26.52 -35.93 34.21
C SER A 268 -25.76 -35.20 35.30
N THR A 269 -24.92 -34.23 34.93
CA THR A 269 -24.60 -33.05 35.74
C THR A 269 -24.08 -31.94 34.82
N THR A 270 -24.81 -30.82 34.78
CA THR A 270 -24.73 -29.75 33.79
C THR A 270 -23.68 -28.70 34.17
N ARG A 271 -22.67 -28.48 33.31
CA ARG A 271 -21.82 -27.28 33.35
C ARG A 271 -21.60 -26.67 31.96
N SER A 272 -22.23 -25.50 31.83
CA SER A 272 -21.92 -24.31 31.02
C SER A 272 -21.52 -24.48 29.55
N THR A 273 -22.55 -24.35 28.71
CA THR A 273 -22.50 -23.84 27.34
C THR A 273 -21.89 -22.44 27.26
N GLY A 274 -21.23 -22.18 26.13
CA GLY A 274 -20.55 -20.93 25.83
C GLY A 274 -21.39 -19.69 26.10
N LEU A 275 -20.81 -18.78 26.89
CA LEU A 275 -21.36 -17.46 27.13
C LEU A 275 -20.82 -16.54 26.03
N ASN A 276 -21.66 -16.24 25.06
CA ASN A 276 -21.55 -14.97 24.36
C ASN A 276 -21.73 -13.88 25.44
N VAL A 277 -20.73 -13.02 25.61
CA VAL A 277 -20.73 -11.96 26.64
C VAL A 277 -21.92 -11.02 26.51
N ASN A 278 -22.53 -10.93 25.33
CA ASN A 278 -23.73 -10.13 25.10
C ASN A 278 -25.03 -10.83 25.48
N ASP A 279 -25.04 -12.16 25.66
CA ASP A 279 -26.25 -12.88 26.11
C ASP A 279 -26.50 -12.67 27.61
N ALA A 280 -25.47 -12.39 28.41
CA ALA A 280 -25.59 -12.10 29.85
C ALA A 280 -26.32 -10.77 30.16
N TRP A 281 -26.54 -9.92 29.15
CA TRP A 281 -27.15 -8.59 29.29
C TRP A 281 -28.52 -8.49 28.62
N LYS A 282 -29.00 -9.57 27.98
CA LYS A 282 -30.28 -9.56 27.24
C LYS A 282 -31.52 -9.45 28.12
N ASP A 283 -31.44 -9.90 29.37
CA ASP A 283 -32.58 -9.99 30.28
C ASP A 283 -32.54 -8.94 31.41
N GLN A 284 -31.65 -7.94 31.33
CA GLN A 284 -31.67 -6.85 32.31
C GLN A 284 -32.89 -5.96 32.05
N PRO A 285 -33.69 -5.64 33.10
CA PRO A 285 -34.73 -4.65 32.95
C PRO A 285 -34.07 -3.31 32.64
N MET A 286 -34.40 -2.76 31.49
CA MET A 286 -33.99 -1.43 31.04
C MET A 286 -34.73 -0.41 31.91
N ASN A 287 -34.23 -0.20 33.13
CA ASN A 287 -34.79 0.77 34.04
C ASN A 287 -34.17 2.14 33.74
N ASP A 288 -34.68 2.78 32.67
CA ASP A 288 -34.28 4.12 32.23
C ASP A 288 -34.80 5.24 33.17
N GLN A 289 -35.18 4.91 34.40
CA GLN A 289 -35.60 5.92 35.37
C GLN A 289 -34.38 6.64 35.95
N PRO A 290 -34.39 8.00 35.98
CA PRO A 290 -33.31 8.74 36.62
C PRO A 290 -33.23 8.38 38.11
N PHE A 291 -32.02 8.08 38.58
CA PHE A 291 -31.77 7.77 39.98
C PHE A 291 -31.91 9.04 40.83
N TYR A 292 -32.97 9.12 41.64
CA TYR A 292 -33.25 10.21 42.58
C TYR A 292 -32.95 9.82 44.04
N GLY A 293 -31.83 9.12 44.29
CA GLY A 293 -31.38 8.76 45.63
C GLY A 293 -30.11 9.51 46.02
N THR A 294 -30.01 9.93 47.28
CA THR A 294 -28.75 10.43 47.84
C THR A 294 -27.87 9.23 48.18
N VAL A 295 -26.68 9.15 47.57
CA VAL A 295 -25.70 8.09 47.87
C VAL A 295 -25.00 8.46 49.16
N GLU A 296 -25.24 7.71 50.25
CA GLU A 296 -24.48 7.88 51.48
C GLU A 296 -23.07 7.29 51.30
N LEU A 297 -22.07 8.15 51.46
CA LEU A 297 -20.66 7.76 51.46
C LEU A 297 -20.33 7.14 52.83
N PRO A 298 -19.67 5.96 52.88
CA PRO A 298 -19.30 5.35 54.15
C PRO A 298 -18.26 6.21 54.88
N GLU A 299 -18.53 6.49 56.16
CA GLU A 299 -17.65 7.24 57.06
C GLU A 299 -16.26 6.58 57.14
N GLY A 300 -15.23 7.31 56.74
CA GLY A 300 -13.84 6.85 56.78
C GLY A 300 -12.98 7.22 55.56
N MET A 301 -13.52 7.94 54.58
CA MET A 301 -12.74 8.57 53.52
C MET A 301 -12.68 10.08 53.74
N GLU A 302 -11.80 10.52 54.64
CA GLU A 302 -11.21 11.88 54.59
C GLU A 302 -9.93 11.84 53.74
#